data_AF-A0A3M1FTQ5-F1
#
_entry.id   AF-A0A3M1FTQ5-F1
#
_cell.length_a   1.000
_cell.length_b   1.000
_cell.length_c   1.000
_cell.angle_alpha   90.00
_cell.angle_beta   90.00
_cell.angle_gamma   90.00
#
_symmetry.space_group_name_H-M   'P 1'
#
loop_
_entity.id
_entity.type
_entity.pdbx_description
1 polymer ?
#
loop_
_entity_poly.entity_id
_entity_poly.type
_entity_poly.pdbx_seq_one_letter_code
_entity_poly.pdbx_strand_id
1 'polypeptide(L)'
;MAKIGARKDRGNTLYFDFYYKGVRCREQTTLKDTPRNRKKLERVLEKIKRAIATNTFIYEEFFPGSKRAKRFAEEETVQAKR
;
A
#
# COMPACT_ATOMS: atom_id res chain seq x y z
N MET A 1 5.11 -7.40 -8.63
CA MET A 1 4.85 -8.32 -7.49
C MET A 1 4.60 -7.51 -6.23
N ALA A 2 3.56 -7.86 -5.48
CA ALA A 2 3.18 -7.20 -4.23
C ALA A 2 3.39 -8.16 -3.04
N LYS A 3 4.10 -7.72 -2.00
CA LYS A 3 4.49 -8.55 -0.84
C LYS A 3 4.42 -7.79 0.48
N ILE A 4 4.40 -8.54 1.58
CA ILE A 4 4.56 -8.02 2.94
C ILE A 4 5.97 -8.33 3.41
N GLY A 5 6.65 -7.31 3.94
CA GLY A 5 7.96 -7.47 4.56
C GLY A 5 7.94 -7.06 6.03
N ALA A 6 8.98 -7.43 6.77
CA ALA A 6 9.22 -7.02 8.15
C ALA A 6 10.53 -6.23 8.24
N ARG A 7 10.52 -5.15 9.03
CA ARG A 7 11.69 -4.31 9.32
C ARG A 7 12.29 -4.72 10.65
N LYS A 8 13.40 -5.46 10.62
CA LYS A 8 14.10 -5.92 11.82
C LYS A 8 14.76 -4.77 12.61
N ASP A 9 15.03 -3.65 11.95
CA ASP A 9 15.74 -2.47 12.48
C ASP A 9 14.85 -1.51 13.30
N ARG A 10 13.54 -1.45 13.04
CA ARG A 10 12.60 -0.53 13.71
C ARG A 10 11.45 -1.27 14.39
N GLY A 11 11.77 -2.00 15.47
CA GLY A 11 10.77 -2.61 16.35
C GLY A 11 10.00 -3.78 15.72
N ASN A 12 10.57 -4.42 14.69
CA ASN A 12 10.00 -5.55 13.98
C ASN A 12 8.61 -5.26 13.39
N THR A 13 8.43 -4.10 12.74
CA THR A 13 7.15 -3.69 12.15
C THR A 13 6.99 -4.18 10.71
N LEU A 14 5.75 -4.47 10.33
CA LEU A 14 5.39 -4.91 8.99
C LEU A 14 5.23 -3.73 8.04
N TYR A 15 5.45 -3.98 6.76
CA TYR A 15 5.24 -3.01 5.69
C TYR A 15 4.72 -3.69 4.42
N PHE A 16 3.98 -2.93 3.61
CA PHE A 16 3.60 -3.32 2.27
C PHE A 16 4.66 -2.89 1.26
N ASP A 17 4.95 -3.73 0.28
CA ASP A 17 5.83 -3.44 -0.86
C ASP A 17 5.14 -3.90 -2.14
N PHE A 18 4.60 -2.94 -2.89
CA PHE A 18 3.84 -3.19 -4.11
C PHE A 18 4.14 -2.11 -5.15
N TYR A 19 3.63 -2.30 -6.37
CA TYR A 19 3.73 -1.32 -7.43
C TYR A 19 2.32 -0.81 -7.74
N TYR A 20 2.18 0.51 -7.87
CA TYR A 20 0.96 1.16 -8.32
C TYR A 20 1.32 2.19 -9.37
N LYS A 21 0.67 2.15 -10.54
CA LYS A 21 0.95 3.04 -11.69
C LYS A 21 2.44 3.13 -12.07
N GLY A 22 3.16 2.00 -12.03
CA GLY A 22 4.60 1.93 -12.32
C GLY A 22 5.51 2.45 -11.21
N VAL A 23 4.98 3.01 -10.12
CA VAL A 23 5.74 3.50 -8.98
C VAL A 23 5.79 2.45 -7.88
N ARG A 24 6.99 2.23 -7.32
CA ARG A 24 7.16 1.35 -6.15
C ARG A 24 6.66 2.04 -4.88
N CYS A 25 5.66 1.44 -4.27
CA CYS A 25 5.01 1.89 -3.05
C CYS A 25 5.43 1.00 -1.89
N ARG A 26 6.21 1.57 -0.96
CA ARG A 26 6.58 0.93 0.29
C ARG A 26 5.95 1.69 1.45
N GLU A 27 4.86 1.15 1.98
CA GLU A 27 4.09 1.77 3.07
C GLU A 27 4.30 1.02 4.37
N GLN A 28 4.73 1.75 5.39
CA GLN A 28 4.99 1.16 6.71
C GLN A 28 3.69 1.04 7.51
N THR A 29 3.63 0.03 8.35
CA THR A 29 2.53 -0.14 9.31
C THR A 29 3.06 -0.03 10.73
N THR A 30 2.16 0.22 11.67
CA THR A 30 2.47 0.19 13.12
C THR A 30 2.39 -1.24 13.70
N LEU A 31 2.07 -2.24 12.87
CA LEU A 31 1.86 -3.61 13.31
C LEU A 31 3.17 -4.37 13.42
N LYS A 32 3.41 -5.02 14.57
CA LYS A 32 4.56 -5.92 14.76
C LYS A 32 4.42 -7.19 13.90
N ASP A 33 5.54 -7.77 13.48
CA ASP A 33 5.63 -9.03 12.74
C ASP A 33 5.25 -10.18 13.67
N THR A 34 3.95 -10.45 13.71
CA THR A 34 3.34 -11.62 14.36
C THR A 34 2.51 -12.35 13.32
N PRO A 35 2.31 -13.68 13.42
CA PRO A 35 1.51 -14.44 12.47
C PRO A 35 0.09 -13.89 12.31
N ARG A 36 -0.53 -13.43 13.41
CA ARG A 36 -1.86 -12.80 13.40
C ARG A 36 -1.88 -11.50 12.59
N ASN A 37 -0.91 -10.62 12.81
CA ASN A 37 -0.83 -9.35 12.08
C ASN A 37 -0.50 -9.60 10.61
N ARG A 38 0.41 -10.52 10.31
CA ARG A 38 0.76 -10.91 8.95
C ARG A 38 -0.47 -11.39 8.17
N LYS A 39 -1.27 -12.29 8.74
CA LYS A 39 -2.53 -12.74 8.13
C LYS A 39 -3.53 -11.60 7.92
N LYS A 40 -3.57 -10.62 8.82
CA LYS A 40 -4.39 -9.40 8.65
C LYS A 40 -3.90 -8.56 7.47
N LEU A 41 -2.58 -8.32 7.37
CA LEU A 41 -1.99 -7.60 6.26
C LEU A 41 -2.18 -8.34 4.93
N GLU A 42 -2.07 -9.68 4.90
CA GLU A 42 -2.28 -10.47 3.70
C GLU A 42 -3.68 -10.24 3.13
N ARG A 43 -4.70 -10.24 3.98
CA ARG A 43 -6.08 -9.92 3.56
C ARG A 43 -6.20 -8.50 3.00
N VAL A 44 -5.51 -7.53 3.60
CA VAL A 44 -5.48 -6.15 3.09
C VAL A 44 -4.75 -6.08 1.75
N LEU A 45 -3.62 -6.78 1.61
CA LEU A 45 -2.86 -6.86 0.37
C LEU A 45 -3.69 -7.45 -0.77
N GLU A 46 -4.46 -8.50 -0.50
CA GLU A 46 -5.38 -9.08 -1.48
C GLU A 46 -6.47 -8.08 -1.90
N LYS A 47 -7.03 -7.31 -0.96
CA LYS A 47 -7.97 -6.22 -1.29
C LYS A 47 -7.32 -5.15 -2.18
N ILE A 48 -6.09 -4.73 -1.85
CA ILE A 48 -5.32 -3.76 -2.65
C ILE A 48 -5.10 -4.32 -4.06
N LYS A 49 -4.63 -5.57 -4.20
CA LYS A 49 -4.41 -6.20 -5.51
C LYS A 49 -5.69 -6.23 -6.35
N ARG A 50 -6.82 -6.62 -5.76
CA ARG A 50 -8.13 -6.64 -6.44
C ARG A 50 -8.53 -5.25 -6.90
N ALA A 51 -8.45 -4.26 -6.00
CA ALA A 51 -8.80 -2.88 -6.32
C ALA A 51 -7.91 -2.30 -7.43
N ILE A 52 -6.61 -2.62 -7.45
CA ILE A 52 -5.70 -2.20 -8.51
C ILE A 52 -6.10 -2.87 -9.83
N ALA A 53 -6.41 -4.16 -9.81
CA ALA A 53 -6.83 -4.90 -11.01
C ALA A 53 -8.16 -4.38 -11.58
N THR A 54 -9.07 -3.89 -10.74
CA THR A 54 -10.34 -3.28 -11.15
C THR A 54 -10.25 -1.77 -11.42
N ASN A 55 -9.05 -1.16 -11.33
CA ASN A 55 -8.86 0.29 -11.40
C ASN A 55 -9.72 1.10 -10.41
N THR A 56 -10.08 0.50 -9.27
CA THR A 56 -10.85 1.15 -8.19
C THR A 56 -10.01 1.40 -6.93
N PHE A 57 -8.68 1.32 -7.05
CA PHE A 57 -7.78 1.47 -5.91
C PHE A 57 -7.54 2.95 -5.60
N ILE A 58 -8.07 3.41 -4.48
CA ILE A 58 -7.87 4.78 -3.99
C ILE A 58 -6.77 4.75 -2.92
N TYR A 59 -5.57 5.26 -3.25
CA TYR A 59 -4.40 5.17 -2.37
C TYR A 59 -4.64 5.79 -0.98
N GLU A 60 -5.36 6.92 -0.95
CA GLU A 60 -5.64 7.68 0.27
C GLU A 60 -6.54 6.92 1.25
N GLU A 61 -7.49 6.11 0.76
CA GLU A 61 -8.37 5.30 1.62
C GLU A 61 -7.60 4.21 2.38
N PHE A 62 -6.58 3.62 1.75
CA PHE A 62 -5.78 2.57 2.36
C PHE A 62 -4.64 3.14 3.23
N PHE A 63 -4.09 4.28 2.85
CA PHE A 63 -2.94 4.90 3.50
C PHE A 63 -3.19 6.39 3.77
N PRO A 64 -4.15 6.72 4.66
CA PRO A 64 -4.45 8.10 5.00
C PRO A 64 -3.22 8.76 5.63
N GLY A 65 -2.83 9.91 5.11
CA GLY A 65 -1.64 10.64 5.57
C GLY A 65 -0.30 10.19 4.97
N SER A 66 -0.28 9.22 4.04
CA SER A 66 0.93 8.94 3.28
C SER A 66 1.25 10.11 2.35
N LYS A 67 2.51 10.57 2.31
CA LYS A 67 2.96 11.60 1.35
C LYS A 67 2.69 11.19 -0.11
N ARG A 68 2.62 9.88 -0.37
CA ARG A 68 2.29 9.34 -1.69
C ARG A 68 0.81 9.46 -2.04
N ALA A 69 -0.09 9.51 -1.05
CA ALA A 69 -1.53 9.67 -1.31
C ALA A 69 -1.80 10.95 -2.10
N LYS A 70 -1.23 12.09 -1.65
CA LYS A 70 -1.33 13.37 -2.36
C LYS A 70 -0.79 13.29 -3.78
N ARG A 71 0.39 12.69 -3.96
CA ARG A 71 1.02 12.52 -5.28
C ARG A 71 0.14 11.70 -6.23
N PHE A 72 -0.42 10.59 -5.78
CA PHE A 72 -1.27 9.76 -6.64
C PHE A 72 -2.62 10.43 -6.95
N ALA A 73 -3.19 11.18 -6.00
CA ALA A 73 -4.37 11.99 -6.25
C ALA A 73 -4.11 13.06 -7.31
N GLU A 74 -2.99 13.79 -7.21
CA GLU A 74 -2.57 14.76 -8.24
C GLU A 74 -2.36 14.09 -9.61
N GLU A 75 -1.63 12.97 -9.66
CA GLU A 75 -1.41 12.21 -10.90
C GLU A 75 -2.72 11.69 -11.52
N GLU A 76 -3.71 11.29 -10.71
CA GLU A 76 -5.06 10.93 -11.18
C GLU A 76 -5.81 12.10 -11.81
N THR A 77 -5.75 13.28 -11.21
CA THR A 77 -6.39 14.47 -11.78
C THR A 77 -5.76 14.92 -13.09
N VAL A 78 -4.46 14.67 -13.29
CA VAL A 78 -3.75 14.99 -14.54
C VAL A 78 -4.05 13.98 -15.64
N GLN A 79 -4.15 12.69 -15.31
CA GLN A 79 -4.50 11.64 -16.27
C GLN A 79 -5.96 11.72 -16.74
N ALA A 80 -6.91 12.10 -15.88
CA ALA A 80 -8.32 12.24 -16.26
C ALA A 80 -8.62 13.44 -17.17
N LYS A 81 -7.66 14.37 -17.33
CA LYS A 81 -7.78 15.58 -18.16
C LYS A 81 -7.05 15.46 -19.51
N ARG A 82 -6.48 14.31 -19.84
CA ARG A 82 -5.83 14.00 -21.11
C ARG A 82 -6.67 13.02 -21.90
#